data_AF-A0A6M7TRJ2-F1
#
_entry.id   AF-A0A6M7TRJ2-F1
#
_cell.length_a   1.000
_cell.length_b   1.000
_cell.length_c   1.000
_cell.angle_alpha   90.00
_cell.angle_beta   90.00
_cell.angle_gamma   90.00
#
_symmetry.space_group_name_H-M   'P 1'
#
loop_
_entity.id
_entity.type
_entity.pdbx_description
1 polymer ?
#
loop_
_entity_poly.entity_id
_entity_poly.type
_entity_poly.pdbx_seq_one_letter_code
_entity_poly.pdbx_strand_id
1 'polypeptide(L)'
;MLKGIDPVLSPDLLHVLRSMGHGHEIAIVDANYPCDDDAHIIRLDGVLGTRILEAILSVMPLESGDSHAACRMIVDGNPEAELPIFGEFLEIVSKHASRSLALAPITPAEFKARAKKGFAIVLSGDGRLYGNILLKKGVVAPAN
;
A
#
# COMPACT_ATOMS: atom_id res chain seq x y z
N MET A 1 9.43 -2.55 20.13
CA MET A 1 7.99 -2.77 20.40
C MET A 1 7.42 -1.59 21.15
N LEU A 2 6.24 -1.10 20.75
CA LEU A 2 5.52 0.02 21.37
C LEU A 2 4.08 -0.40 21.69
N LYS A 3 3.45 0.25 22.67
CA LYS A 3 2.04 -0.01 23.01
C LYS A 3 1.12 0.57 21.94
N GLY A 4 0.17 -0.22 21.43
CA GLY A 4 -0.81 0.23 20.43
C GLY A 4 -0.28 0.39 19.01
N ILE A 5 0.96 -0.03 18.74
CA ILE A 5 1.57 -0.01 17.41
C ILE A 5 1.90 -1.44 17.00
N ASP A 6 1.54 -1.78 15.76
CA ASP A 6 1.75 -3.10 15.20
C ASP A 6 3.25 -3.46 15.11
N PRO A 7 3.70 -4.65 15.59
CA PRO A 7 5.10 -5.10 15.52
C PRO A 7 5.70 -5.14 14.11
N VAL A 8 4.87 -5.31 13.08
CA VAL A 8 5.34 -5.37 11.68
C VAL A 8 5.86 -4.01 11.22
N LEU A 9 5.43 -2.93 11.86
CA LEU A 9 5.92 -1.58 11.59
C LEU A 9 7.32 -1.42 12.20
N SER A 10 8.34 -1.73 11.41
CA SER A 10 9.74 -1.51 11.76
C SER A 10 10.00 -0.02 12.07
N PRO A 11 11.08 0.31 12.80
CA PRO A 11 11.43 1.71 13.07
C PRO A 11 11.50 2.57 11.80
N ASP A 12 12.09 2.04 10.72
CA ASP A 12 12.22 2.75 9.45
C ASP A 12 10.87 2.94 8.75
N LEU A 13 9.99 1.92 8.79
CA LEU A 13 8.65 2.04 8.23
C LEU A 13 7.82 3.08 9.00
N LEU A 14 7.87 3.07 10.33
CA LEU A 14 7.20 4.10 11.14
C LEU A 14 7.72 5.50 10.83
N HIS A 15 9.03 5.65 10.69
CA HIS A 15 9.63 6.92 10.29
C HIS A 15 9.10 7.38 8.93
N VAL A 16 9.12 6.50 7.93
CA VAL A 16 8.58 6.78 6.58
C VAL A 16 7.11 7.20 6.65
N LEU A 17 6.24 6.40 7.28
CA LEU A 17 4.82 6.70 7.40
C LEU A 17 4.57 8.04 8.10
N ARG A 18 5.37 8.37 9.12
CA ARG A 18 5.22 9.62 9.88
C ARG A 18 5.74 10.85 9.13
N SER A 19 6.75 10.67 8.29
CA SER A 19 7.37 11.70 7.44
C SER A 19 6.58 11.97 6.14
N MET A 20 5.73 11.04 5.70
CA MET A 20 4.84 11.26 4.57
C MET A 20 3.85 12.42 4.83
N GLY A 21 3.69 13.31 3.85
CA GLY A 21 2.62 14.32 3.81
C GLY A 21 1.33 13.76 3.19
N HIS A 22 0.26 14.55 3.21
CA HIS A 22 -0.96 14.25 2.48
C HIS A 22 -0.68 14.19 0.97
N GLY A 23 -1.24 13.18 0.29
CA GLY A 23 -1.07 12.96 -1.14
C GLY A 23 0.20 12.19 -1.51
N HIS A 24 1.13 11.98 -0.57
CA HIS A 24 2.25 11.06 -0.80
C HIS A 24 1.76 9.62 -0.93
N GLU A 25 2.45 8.87 -1.78
CA GLU A 25 2.12 7.48 -2.08
C GLU A 25 3.19 6.54 -1.52
N ILE A 26 2.77 5.37 -1.07
CA ILE A 26 3.64 4.27 -0.66
C ILE A 26 3.16 2.99 -1.33
N ALA A 27 4.08 2.22 -1.90
CA ALA A 27 3.75 0.94 -2.53
C ALA A 27 4.10 -0.20 -1.57
N ILE A 28 3.21 -1.20 -1.47
CA ILE A 28 3.53 -2.51 -0.92
C ILE A 28 3.62 -3.45 -2.11
N VAL A 29 4.73 -4.15 -2.25
CA VAL A 29 4.99 -4.98 -3.42
C VAL A 29 5.32 -6.42 -3.05
N ASP A 30 4.93 -7.35 -3.92
CA ASP A 30 5.19 -8.77 -3.79
C ASP A 30 6.68 -9.10 -4.00
N ALA A 31 7.09 -10.32 -3.68
CA ALA A 31 8.48 -10.75 -3.73
C ALA A 31 9.07 -10.80 -5.17
N ASN A 32 8.23 -10.74 -6.20
CA ASN A 32 8.64 -10.77 -7.61
C ASN A 32 8.73 -9.36 -8.23
N TYR A 33 8.34 -8.32 -7.50
CA TYR A 33 8.35 -6.97 -8.02
C TYR A 33 9.80 -6.46 -8.22
N PRO A 34 10.15 -5.94 -9.40
CA PRO A 34 11.49 -5.40 -9.65
C PRO A 34 11.63 -4.04 -8.97
N CYS A 35 12.46 -3.96 -7.94
CA CYS A 35 12.85 -2.70 -7.32
C CYS A 35 14.17 -2.20 -7.93
N ASP A 36 14.19 -0.95 -8.38
CA ASP A 36 15.41 -0.26 -8.84
C ASP A 36 16.24 0.22 -7.64
N ASP A 37 17.57 0.29 -7.77
CA ASP A 37 18.51 0.66 -6.70
C ASP A 37 18.31 2.10 -6.18
N ASP A 38 17.74 2.98 -7.00
CA ASP A 38 17.48 4.39 -6.72
C ASP A 38 16.17 4.64 -5.92
N ALA A 39 15.35 3.61 -5.68
CA ALA A 39 14.15 3.74 -4.87
C ALA A 39 14.45 3.60 -3.36
N HIS A 40 13.69 4.34 -2.53
CA HIS A 40 13.74 4.14 -1.08
C HIS A 40 12.94 2.87 -0.72
N ILE A 41 13.66 1.77 -0.51
CA ILE A 41 13.07 0.44 -0.27
C ILE A 41 13.19 0.07 1.21
N ILE A 42 12.06 -0.33 1.80
CA ILE A 42 12.02 -0.99 3.11
C ILE A 42 11.69 -2.46 2.88
N ARG A 43 12.55 -3.36 3.36
CA ARG A 43 12.33 -4.81 3.24
C ARG A 43 11.66 -5.36 4.48
N LEU A 44 10.55 -6.07 4.28
CA LEU A 44 9.87 -6.89 5.28
C LEU A 44 9.77 -8.32 4.75
N ASP A 45 10.94 -8.91 4.51
CA ASP A 45 11.09 -10.27 4.02
C ASP A 45 10.36 -11.27 4.94
N GLY A 46 9.69 -12.25 4.35
CA GLY A 46 8.93 -13.27 5.09
C GLY A 46 7.58 -12.80 5.66
N VAL A 47 7.18 -11.55 5.45
CA VAL A 47 5.86 -11.03 5.83
C VAL A 47 4.96 -10.94 4.60
N LEU A 48 3.70 -11.37 4.73
CA LEU A 48 2.68 -11.25 3.67
C LEU A 48 2.31 -9.79 3.40
N GLY A 49 2.03 -9.46 2.14
CA GLY A 49 1.65 -8.11 1.72
C GLY A 49 0.37 -7.65 2.41
N THR A 50 -0.61 -8.54 2.58
CA THR A 50 -1.86 -8.25 3.32
C THR A 50 -1.63 -7.94 4.79
N ARG A 51 -0.66 -8.60 5.43
CA ARG A 51 -0.29 -8.34 6.84
C ARG A 51 0.39 -6.98 7.01
N ILE A 52 1.22 -6.59 6.04
CA ILE A 52 1.85 -5.26 5.98
C ILE A 52 0.79 -4.19 5.73
N LEU A 53 -0.14 -4.43 4.79
CA LEU A 53 -1.24 -3.52 4.47
C LEU A 53 -2.09 -3.20 5.71
N GLU A 54 -2.53 -4.23 6.43
CA GLU A 54 -3.29 -4.07 7.69
C GLU A 54 -2.51 -3.24 8.71
N ALA A 55 -1.20 -3.50 8.87
CA ALA A 55 -0.35 -2.76 9.80
C ALA A 55 -0.23 -1.28 9.41
N ILE A 56 0.03 -0.99 8.13
CA ILE A 56 0.16 0.38 7.62
C ILE A 56 -1.14 1.15 7.83
N LEU A 57 -2.28 0.56 7.47
CA LEU A 57 -3.58 1.21 7.59
C LEU A 57 -4.05 1.40 9.03
N SER A 58 -3.53 0.61 9.98
CA SER A 58 -3.80 0.82 11.41
C SER A 58 -3.32 2.18 11.94
N VAL A 59 -2.35 2.84 11.26
CA VAL A 59 -1.77 4.11 11.69
C VAL A 59 -1.80 5.21 10.62
N MET A 60 -1.93 4.84 9.34
CA MET A 60 -1.92 5.77 8.21
C MET A 60 -3.33 5.98 7.67
N PRO A 61 -3.88 7.21 7.68
CA PRO A 61 -5.16 7.47 7.04
C PRO A 61 -5.04 7.30 5.53
N LEU A 62 -6.06 6.73 4.90
CA LEU A 62 -6.19 6.71 3.44
C LEU A 62 -6.83 7.99 2.94
N GLU A 63 -6.45 8.37 1.72
CA GLU A 63 -7.07 9.49 1.03
C GLU A 63 -8.56 9.26 0.78
N SER A 64 -9.42 10.15 1.27
CA SER A 64 -10.88 10.01 1.17
C SER A 64 -11.51 10.80 0.03
N GLY A 65 -10.80 11.73 -0.60
CA GLY A 65 -11.30 12.53 -1.72
C GLY A 65 -10.98 11.95 -3.10
N ASP A 66 -10.03 11.00 -3.17
CA ASP A 66 -9.53 10.44 -4.42
C ASP A 66 -10.05 9.01 -4.64
N SER A 67 -10.47 8.68 -5.86
CA SER A 67 -10.81 7.30 -6.24
C SER A 67 -9.57 6.41 -6.41
N HIS A 68 -8.39 7.00 -6.55
CA HIS A 68 -7.09 6.33 -6.67
C HIS A 68 -6.33 6.31 -5.33
N ALA A 69 -7.06 6.31 -4.22
CA ALA A 69 -6.48 6.24 -2.87
C ALA A 69 -5.83 4.89 -2.58
N ALA A 70 -6.35 3.82 -3.17
CA ALA A 70 -5.77 2.49 -3.17
C ALA A 70 -5.84 1.94 -4.59
N CYS A 71 -4.71 1.54 -5.17
CA CYS A 71 -4.65 1.03 -6.55
C CYS A 71 -4.02 -0.35 -6.61
N ARG A 72 -4.48 -1.18 -7.55
CA ARG A 72 -3.90 -2.48 -7.87
C ARG A 72 -3.63 -2.60 -9.36
N MET A 73 -2.70 -3.46 -9.75
CA MET A 73 -2.39 -3.69 -11.16
C MET A 73 -3.51 -4.48 -11.85
N ILE A 74 -3.82 -4.14 -13.10
CA ILE A 74 -4.66 -4.98 -13.98
C ILE A 74 -3.91 -6.22 -14.45
N VAL A 75 -4.65 -7.32 -14.65
CA VAL A 75 -4.13 -8.59 -15.17
C VAL A 75 -4.38 -8.63 -16.67
N ASP A 76 -3.33 -8.84 -17.47
CA ASP A 76 -3.41 -8.99 -18.93
C ASP A 76 -4.24 -7.92 -19.66
N GLY A 77 -4.18 -6.67 -19.18
CA GLY A 77 -4.92 -5.55 -19.77
C GLY A 77 -6.41 -5.49 -19.40
N ASN A 78 -6.90 -6.41 -18.56
CA ASN A 78 -8.29 -6.47 -18.15
C ASN A 78 -8.53 -5.79 -16.79
N PRO A 79 -9.22 -4.65 -16.73
CA PRO A 79 -9.54 -3.97 -15.48
C PRO A 79 -10.58 -4.73 -14.63
N GLU A 80 -11.39 -5.61 -15.22
CA GLU A 80 -12.43 -6.40 -14.54
C GLU A 80 -11.92 -7.76 -14.04
N ALA A 81 -10.65 -8.09 -14.28
CA ALA A 81 -10.07 -9.33 -13.81
C ALA A 81 -9.99 -9.33 -12.27
N GLU A 82 -10.59 -10.34 -11.66
CA GLU A 82 -10.56 -10.54 -10.22
C GLU A 82 -9.60 -11.68 -9.85
N LEU A 83 -8.78 -11.44 -8.83
CA LEU A 83 -7.89 -12.42 -8.22
C LEU A 83 -8.19 -12.49 -6.73
N PRO A 84 -7.98 -13.64 -6.07
CA PRO A 84 -8.21 -13.77 -4.62
C PRO A 84 -7.54 -12.66 -3.79
N ILE A 85 -6.32 -12.27 -4.17
CA ILE A 85 -5.55 -11.22 -3.49
C ILE A 85 -6.23 -9.83 -3.55
N PHE A 86 -6.99 -9.54 -4.61
CA PHE A 86 -7.72 -8.26 -4.73
C PHE A 86 -8.88 -8.20 -3.74
N GLY A 87 -9.57 -9.33 -3.52
CA GLY A 87 -10.60 -9.44 -2.49
C GLY A 87 -10.03 -9.22 -1.08
N GLU A 88 -8.90 -9.85 -0.77
CA GLU A 88 -8.21 -9.66 0.53
C GLU A 88 -7.79 -8.20 0.75
N PHE A 89 -7.22 -7.56 -0.28
CA PHE A 89 -6.86 -6.14 -0.21
C PHE A 89 -8.09 -5.24 -0.01
N LEU A 90 -9.20 -5.51 -0.71
CA LEU A 90 -10.41 -4.73 -0.61
C LEU A 90 -11.04 -4.85 0.78
N GLU A 91 -11.05 -6.04 1.37
CA GLU A 91 -11.53 -6.27 2.73
C GLU A 91 -10.75 -5.43 3.74
N ILE A 92 -9.42 -5.48 3.66
CA ILE A 92 -8.53 -4.71 4.53
C ILE A 92 -8.73 -3.21 4.33
N VAL A 93 -8.71 -2.72 3.08
CA VAL A 93 -8.92 -1.29 2.78
C VAL A 93 -10.28 -0.82 3.31
N SER A 94 -11.34 -1.60 3.10
CA SER A 94 -12.70 -1.25 3.54
C SER A 94 -12.82 -1.16 5.05
N LYS A 95 -12.05 -1.95 5.81
CA LYS A 95 -12.03 -1.91 7.27
C LYS A 95 -11.46 -0.60 7.83
N HIS A 96 -10.50 0.00 7.13
CA HIS A 96 -9.76 1.20 7.61
C HIS A 96 -10.17 2.49 6.91
N ALA A 97 -10.84 2.41 5.75
CA ALA A 97 -11.32 3.58 5.03
C ALA A 97 -12.52 4.23 5.74
N SER A 98 -12.56 5.57 5.76
CA SER A 98 -13.69 6.34 6.31
C SER A 98 -14.93 6.32 5.43
N ARG A 99 -14.81 5.79 4.20
CA ARG A 99 -15.88 5.61 3.22
C ARG A 99 -15.64 4.35 2.41
N SER A 100 -16.66 3.90 1.68
CA SER A 100 -16.49 2.85 0.68
C SER A 100 -15.47 3.29 -0.39
N LEU A 101 -14.40 2.51 -0.54
CA LEU A 101 -13.36 2.66 -1.54
C LEU A 101 -13.27 1.38 -2.36
N ALA A 102 -13.09 1.53 -3.67
CA ALA A 102 -12.70 0.43 -4.53
C ALA A 102 -11.17 0.41 -4.69
N LEU A 103 -10.62 -0.73 -5.08
CA LEU A 103 -9.23 -0.80 -5.53
C LEU A 103 -9.17 -0.34 -6.98
N ALA A 104 -8.62 0.85 -7.22
CA ALA A 104 -8.56 1.40 -8.57
C ALA A 104 -7.68 0.51 -9.48
N PRO A 105 -8.22 0.02 -10.61
CA PRO A 105 -7.46 -0.72 -11.60
C PRO A 105 -6.50 0.22 -12.33
N ILE A 106 -5.19 -0.03 -12.24
CA ILE A 106 -4.18 0.71 -13.01
C ILE A 106 -3.28 -0.22 -13.82
N THR A 107 -2.70 0.32 -14.89
CA THR A 107 -1.77 -0.48 -15.72
C THR A 107 -0.47 -0.80 -14.94
N PRO A 108 0.23 -1.91 -15.25
CA PRO A 108 1.53 -2.19 -14.63
C PRO A 108 2.56 -1.07 -14.87
N ALA A 109 2.52 -0.42 -16.04
CA ALA A 109 3.40 0.70 -16.36
C ALA A 109 3.11 1.91 -15.46
N GLU A 110 1.84 2.24 -15.26
CA GLU A 110 1.44 3.32 -14.35
C GLU A 110 1.81 3.00 -12.90
N PHE A 111 1.53 1.78 -12.42
CA PHE A 111 1.91 1.36 -11.07
C PHE A 111 3.41 1.54 -10.85
N LYS A 112 4.24 1.06 -11.77
CA LYS A 112 5.71 1.19 -11.67
C LYS A 112 6.15 2.64 -11.64
N ALA A 113 5.58 3.48 -12.50
CA ALA A 113 5.88 4.91 -12.53
C ALA A 113 5.50 5.62 -11.22
N ARG A 114 4.34 5.28 -10.63
CA ARG A 114 3.87 5.85 -9.36
C ARG A 114 4.64 5.32 -8.17
N ALA A 115 4.91 4.01 -8.11
CA ALA A 115 5.73 3.41 -7.05
C ALA A 115 7.14 4.01 -7.03
N LYS A 116 7.77 4.22 -8.20
CA LYS A 116 9.09 4.84 -8.31
C LYS A 116 9.11 6.32 -7.87
N LYS A 117 8.04 7.07 -8.16
CA LYS A 117 7.88 8.47 -7.72
C LYS A 117 7.34 8.60 -6.30
N GLY A 118 6.83 7.51 -5.73
CA GLY A 118 6.27 7.43 -4.40
C GLY A 118 7.33 7.71 -3.35
N PHE A 119 6.87 7.88 -2.12
CA PHE A 119 7.73 8.23 -0.99
C PHE A 119 8.60 7.04 -0.53
N ALA A 120 8.08 5.82 -0.66
CA ALA A 120 8.82 4.58 -0.40
C ALA A 120 8.14 3.38 -1.06
N ILE A 121 8.90 2.29 -1.20
CA ILE A 121 8.41 0.96 -1.58
C ILE A 121 8.68 0.00 -0.42
N VAL A 122 7.67 -0.75 0.00
CA VAL A 122 7.79 -1.82 1.00
C VAL A 122 7.79 -3.16 0.28
N LEU A 123 8.95 -3.81 0.22
CA LEU A 123 9.11 -5.12 -0.39
C LEU A 123 8.74 -6.21 0.64
N SER A 124 7.68 -6.95 0.32
CA SER A 124 7.19 -8.06 1.14
C SER A 124 7.85 -9.39 0.80
N GLY A 125 7.62 -10.41 1.62
CA GLY A 125 7.93 -11.81 1.29
C GLY A 125 6.78 -12.54 0.59
N ASP A 126 5.77 -11.83 0.08
CA ASP A 126 4.58 -12.45 -0.49
C ASP A 126 4.88 -13.05 -1.87
N GLY A 127 4.72 -14.36 -2.01
CA GLY A 127 4.95 -15.06 -3.28
C GLY A 127 3.74 -15.04 -4.23
N ARG A 128 2.59 -14.51 -3.81
CA ARG A 128 1.37 -14.47 -4.63
C ARG A 128 1.51 -13.41 -5.72
N LEU A 129 1.16 -13.77 -6.95
CA LEU A 129 1.24 -12.87 -8.10
C LEU A 129 0.22 -11.73 -7.99
N TYR A 130 0.59 -10.56 -8.53
CA TYR A 130 -0.21 -9.33 -8.47
C TYR A 130 -0.49 -8.87 -7.03
N GLY A 131 0.34 -9.28 -6.07
CA GLY A 131 0.28 -8.88 -4.66
C GLY A 131 0.80 -7.47 -4.40
N ASN A 132 0.63 -6.56 -5.36
CA ASN A 132 1.11 -5.19 -5.33
C ASN A 132 -0.06 -4.23 -5.12
N ILE A 133 0.05 -3.34 -4.14
CA ILE A 133 -0.93 -2.29 -3.86
C ILE A 133 -0.22 -0.96 -3.61
N LEU A 134 -0.79 0.09 -4.18
CA LEU A 134 -0.32 1.47 -4.00
C LEU A 134 -1.32 2.22 -3.13
N LEU A 135 -0.84 2.91 -2.10
CA LEU A 135 -1.67 3.63 -1.14
C LEU A 135 -1.32 5.12 -1.16
N LYS A 136 -2.33 5.99 -1.19
CA LYS A 136 -2.17 7.43 -1.04
C LYS A 136 -2.57 7.85 0.38
N LYS A 137 -1.67 8.56 1.06
CA LYS A 137 -1.90 9.04 2.42
C LYS A 137 -2.91 10.20 2.44
N GLY A 138 -3.92 10.05 3.29
CA GLY A 138 -4.95 11.04 3.55
C GLY A 138 -4.57 12.08 4.59
N VAL A 139 -5.58 12.81 5.06
CA VAL A 139 -5.45 13.86 6.08
C VAL A 139 -5.92 13.34 7.43
N VAL A 140 -5.22 13.70 8.49
CA VAL A 140 -5.74 13.60 9.87
C VAL A 140 -6.37 14.94 10.22
N ALA A 141 -7.70 14.95 10.39
CA ALA A 141 -8.40 16.15 10.84
C ALA A 141 -7.98 16.52 12.27
N PRO A 142 -7.91 17.82 12.63
CA PRO A 142 -7.73 18.22 14.01
C PRO A 142 -8.82 17.58 14.89
N ALA A 143 -8.43 17.06 16.05
CA ALA A 143 -9.43 16.68 17.05
C ALA A 143 -10.10 17.96 17.55
N ASN A 144 -11.43 18.02 17.46
CA ASN A 144 -12.22 19.05 18.14
C ASN A 144 -12.14 18.87 19.65
#